data_AF-A0A2H0VPE1-F1
#
_entry.id   AF-A0A2H0VPE1-F1
#
_cell.length_a   1.000
_cell.length_b   1.000
_cell.length_c   1.000
_cell.angle_alpha   90.00
_cell.angle_beta   90.00
_cell.angle_gamma   90.00
#
_symmetry.space_group_name_H-M   'P 1'
#
loop_
_entity.id
_entity.type
_entity.pdbx_description
1 polymer ?
#
loop_
_entity_poly.entity_id
_entity_poly.type
_entity_poly.pdbx_seq_one_letter_code
_entity_poly.pdbx_strand_id
1 'polypeptide(L)'
;MSSKYITPIILCMLSFSCASKTASGALVGGGLGAATGGIVGGGKGALIGGAVGVIAGGLVGAALDEQDRRIMEQRSPSTVSRMDEGRPLTINDVIQLSEGGVSDETIIGYMRQTGARYKLNQSQIRKMQNAGVSQRVINYMIDTGY
;
A
#
# COMPACT_ATOMS: atom_id res chain seq x y z
N MET A 1 -56.61 30.75 -11.58
CA MET A 1 -56.30 29.45 -12.21
C MET A 1 -54.95 29.54 -12.89
N SER A 2 -54.04 28.58 -12.91
CA SER A 2 -53.75 27.37 -12.13
C SER A 2 -52.41 26.87 -12.67
N SER A 3 -51.47 26.56 -11.78
CA SER A 3 -50.43 25.53 -11.88
C SER A 3 -49.92 25.14 -13.27
N LYS A 4 -48.72 25.60 -13.67
CA LYS A 4 -47.89 24.94 -14.71
C LYS A 4 -46.39 25.08 -14.41
N TYR A 5 -45.99 24.83 -13.17
CA TYR A 5 -44.58 24.66 -12.74
C TYR A 5 -44.05 23.24 -13.02
N ILE A 6 -44.46 22.62 -14.13
CA ILE A 6 -44.22 21.18 -14.39
C ILE A 6 -43.16 20.96 -15.50
N THR A 7 -42.58 22.03 -16.04
CA THR A 7 -41.58 21.95 -17.13
C THR A 7 -40.30 22.76 -16.86
N PRO A 8 -39.52 22.42 -15.82
CA PRO A 8 -38.08 22.67 -15.86
C PRO A 8 -37.25 21.40 -15.56
N ILE A 9 -37.74 20.21 -15.93
CA ILE A 9 -37.10 18.92 -15.59
C ILE A 9 -36.57 18.16 -16.82
N ILE A 10 -36.74 18.67 -18.04
CA ILE A 10 -36.27 17.98 -19.24
C ILE A 10 -35.41 18.94 -20.05
N LEU A 11 -34.23 18.44 -20.42
CA LEU A 11 -33.27 19.04 -21.34
C LEU A 11 -32.14 19.87 -20.70
N CYS A 12 -31.58 19.33 -19.61
CA CYS A 12 -30.16 19.48 -19.33
C CYS A 12 -29.36 18.63 -20.33
N MET A 13 -29.11 19.16 -21.54
CA MET A 13 -28.23 18.54 -22.51
C MET A 13 -27.49 19.61 -23.32
N LEU A 14 -26.15 19.47 -23.34
CA LEU A 14 -25.21 19.94 -24.37
C LEU A 14 -24.54 21.31 -24.21
N SER A 15 -24.01 21.63 -23.02
CA SER A 15 -22.94 22.65 -22.91
C SER A 15 -22.03 22.44 -21.69
N PHE A 16 -21.34 21.29 -21.61
CA PHE A 16 -20.05 21.15 -20.90
C PHE A 16 -19.44 19.78 -21.24
N SER A 17 -18.78 19.67 -22.40
CA SER A 17 -18.15 18.42 -22.82
C SER A 17 -16.77 18.65 -23.40
N CYS A 18 -15.84 19.05 -22.54
CA CYS A 18 -14.45 18.57 -22.56
C CYS A 18 -13.81 18.81 -21.19
N ALA A 19 -14.39 18.24 -20.13
CA ALA A 19 -13.74 18.10 -18.83
C ALA A 19 -14.59 17.13 -17.99
N SER A 20 -13.92 16.26 -17.24
CA SER A 20 -14.53 15.52 -16.11
C SER A 20 -15.46 14.34 -16.44
N LYS A 21 -15.01 13.42 -17.30
CA LYS A 21 -15.43 12.00 -17.25
C LYS A 21 -14.44 11.10 -16.47
N THR A 22 -13.52 11.70 -15.71
CA THR A 22 -12.62 11.01 -14.76
C THR A 22 -12.99 11.31 -13.30
N ALA A 23 -13.94 12.23 -13.06
CA ALA A 23 -14.29 12.68 -11.71
C ALA A 23 -15.36 11.82 -11.00
N SER A 24 -16.18 11.06 -11.73
CA SER A 24 -17.27 10.27 -11.11
C SER A 24 -16.84 8.94 -10.49
N GLY A 25 -15.66 8.42 -10.85
CA GLY A 25 -15.09 7.24 -10.18
C GLY A 25 -14.45 7.57 -8.82
N ALA A 26 -13.94 8.80 -8.65
CA ALA A 26 -13.26 9.25 -7.44
C ALA A 26 -14.23 9.82 -6.37
N LEU A 27 -15.40 10.30 -6.77
CA LEU A 27 -16.31 11.01 -5.84
C LEU A 27 -17.23 10.08 -5.03
N VAL A 28 -17.52 8.87 -5.53
CA VAL A 28 -18.44 7.93 -4.84
C VAL A 28 -17.70 6.93 -3.94
N GLY A 29 -16.40 6.72 -4.18
CA GLY A 29 -15.55 5.82 -3.37
C GLY A 29 -14.40 6.50 -2.63
N GLY A 30 -14.28 7.83 -2.70
CA GLY A 30 -13.11 8.57 -2.24
C GLY A 30 -13.40 9.51 -1.09
N GLY A 31 -13.52 8.96 0.13
CA GLY A 31 -13.08 9.68 1.31
C GLY A 31 -11.56 9.88 1.24
N LEU A 32 -11.12 10.95 0.57
CA LEU A 32 -9.85 11.66 0.80
C LEU A 32 -8.54 10.83 0.76
N GLY A 33 -8.23 10.08 -0.31
CA GLY A 33 -6.93 9.38 -0.36
C GLY A 33 -6.37 8.86 -1.68
N ALA A 34 -6.91 9.24 -2.86
CA ALA A 34 -6.41 8.68 -4.12
C ALA A 34 -6.61 9.64 -5.30
N ALA A 35 -5.93 10.79 -5.28
CA ALA A 35 -6.05 11.77 -6.36
C ALA A 35 -4.72 12.26 -6.92
N THR A 36 -3.65 11.46 -6.86
CA THR A 36 -2.45 11.61 -7.72
C THR A 36 -1.69 10.29 -7.70
N GLY A 37 -1.89 9.39 -8.67
CA GLY A 37 -1.07 8.18 -8.74
C GLY A 37 -1.43 7.15 -9.81
N GLY A 38 -2.59 7.27 -10.47
CA GLY A 38 -3.14 6.14 -11.24
C GLY A 38 -3.36 6.34 -12.74
N ILE A 39 -2.79 7.35 -13.41
CA ILE A 39 -3.11 7.60 -14.83
C ILE A 39 -1.93 7.42 -15.81
N VAL A 40 -0.70 7.16 -15.34
CA VAL A 40 0.42 6.84 -16.25
C VAL A 40 1.05 5.51 -15.86
N GLY A 41 0.70 4.43 -16.57
CA GLY A 41 1.46 3.18 -16.44
C GLY A 41 0.70 1.91 -16.80
N GLY A 42 0.25 1.78 -18.05
CA GLY A 42 0.02 0.46 -18.64
C GLY A 42 1.35 -0.28 -18.74
N GLY A 43 1.66 -1.12 -17.75
CA GLY A 43 2.84 -1.98 -17.72
C GLY A 43 3.57 -1.91 -16.39
N LYS A 44 3.44 -2.97 -15.57
CA LYS A 44 4.30 -3.34 -14.42
C LYS A 44 4.73 -2.26 -13.39
N GLY A 45 4.23 -1.02 -13.48
CA GLY A 45 4.76 0.15 -12.77
C GLY A 45 3.73 0.96 -11.98
N ALA A 46 2.44 0.60 -12.01
CA ALA A 46 1.42 1.23 -11.15
C ALA A 46 1.50 0.77 -9.67
N LEU A 47 2.31 -0.26 -9.39
CA LEU A 47 2.58 -0.78 -8.04
C LEU A 47 3.56 0.11 -7.24
N ILE A 48 4.36 0.91 -7.93
CA ILE A 48 5.46 1.69 -7.33
C ILE A 48 5.09 3.17 -7.41
N GLY A 49 3.95 3.54 -6.83
CA GLY A 49 3.45 4.91 -6.93
C GLY A 49 2.54 5.38 -5.80
N GLY A 50 2.31 4.54 -4.77
CA GLY A 50 1.41 4.86 -3.65
C GLY A 50 2.06 4.76 -2.26
N ALA A 51 3.38 4.63 -2.17
CA ALA A 51 4.04 4.25 -0.91
C ALA A 51 4.13 5.37 0.15
N VAL A 52 3.57 6.56 -0.10
CA VAL A 52 3.54 7.65 0.87
C VAL A 52 2.17 8.33 0.84
N GLY A 53 1.19 7.80 1.58
CA GLY A 53 -0.03 8.57 1.79
C GLY A 53 -1.30 7.81 2.18
N VAL A 54 -1.27 6.96 3.21
CA VAL A 54 -2.49 6.64 3.98
C VAL A 54 -2.10 6.35 5.43
N ILE A 55 -2.08 7.41 6.24
CA ILE A 55 -1.93 7.30 7.69
C ILE A 55 -3.27 6.79 8.24
N ALA A 56 -3.22 5.63 8.92
CA ALA A 56 -4.31 5.00 9.68
C ALA A 56 -5.50 4.46 8.87
N GLY A 57 -5.44 3.16 8.54
CA GLY A 57 -6.54 2.37 7.94
C GLY A 57 -6.11 1.45 6.79
N GLY A 58 -4.99 1.76 6.13
CA GLY A 58 -4.48 1.07 4.94
C GLY A 58 -3.02 0.63 5.03
N LEU A 59 -2.49 0.38 6.23
CA LEU A 59 -1.05 0.11 6.44
C LEU A 59 -0.56 -1.14 5.71
N VAL A 60 -1.37 -2.21 5.68
CA VAL A 60 -1.06 -3.44 4.96
C VAL A 60 -1.45 -3.34 3.49
N GLY A 61 -2.62 -2.77 3.18
CA GLY A 61 -3.08 -2.61 1.80
C GLY A 61 -2.26 -1.62 0.96
N ALA A 62 -1.50 -0.72 1.59
CA ALA A 62 -0.53 0.16 0.91
C ALA A 62 0.87 -0.48 0.82
N ALA A 63 1.18 -1.43 1.70
CA ALA A 63 2.44 -2.15 1.70
C ALA A 63 2.42 -3.33 0.72
N LEU A 64 1.33 -4.09 0.76
CA LEU A 64 1.07 -5.29 -0.03
C LEU A 64 -0.14 -5.03 -0.93
N ASP A 65 -0.03 -5.39 -2.21
CA ASP A 65 -1.20 -5.41 -3.08
C ASP A 65 -2.23 -6.41 -2.57
N GLU A 66 -3.50 -6.26 -2.96
CA GLU A 66 -4.56 -7.18 -2.56
C GLU A 66 -4.24 -8.65 -2.91
N GLN A 67 -3.56 -8.88 -4.04
CA GLN A 67 -3.13 -10.21 -4.45
C GLN A 67 -2.02 -10.76 -3.55
N ASP A 68 -0.97 -9.97 -3.30
CA ASP A 68 0.14 -10.36 -2.44
C ASP A 68 -0.32 -10.54 -0.99
N ARG A 69 -1.24 -9.71 -0.54
CA ARG A 69 -1.89 -9.83 0.77
C ARG A 69 -2.59 -11.17 0.90
N ARG A 70 -3.43 -11.59 -0.06
CA ARG A 70 -4.08 -12.90 0.02
C ARG A 70 -3.09 -14.06 0.03
N ILE A 71 -2.02 -13.98 -0.76
CA ILE A 71 -0.96 -15.00 -0.78
C ILE A 71 -0.26 -15.03 0.58
N MET A 72 0.08 -13.87 1.15
CA MET A 72 0.71 -13.75 2.45
C MET A 72 -0.20 -14.18 3.59
N GLU A 73 -1.50 -13.91 3.53
CA GLU A 73 -2.48 -14.37 4.51
C GLU A 73 -2.54 -15.90 4.53
N GLN A 74 -2.46 -16.55 3.37
CA GLN A 74 -2.44 -18.01 3.25
C GLN A 74 -1.10 -18.61 3.67
N ARG A 75 0.02 -18.00 3.27
CA ARG A 75 1.38 -18.51 3.56
C ARG A 75 1.80 -18.21 4.99
N SER A 76 1.38 -17.08 5.53
CA SER A 76 1.97 -16.44 6.71
C SER A 76 0.96 -15.50 7.40
N PRO A 77 -0.17 -16.04 7.92
CA PRO A 77 -1.24 -15.24 8.51
C PRO A 77 -0.77 -14.42 9.72
N SER A 78 0.21 -14.92 10.47
CA SER A 78 0.79 -14.21 11.61
C SER A 78 1.52 -12.92 11.21
N THR A 79 2.15 -12.92 10.03
CA THR A 79 2.89 -11.76 9.51
C THR A 79 1.92 -10.68 9.08
N VAL A 80 0.86 -11.06 8.37
CA VAL A 80 -0.20 -10.13 7.98
C VAL A 80 -0.91 -9.55 9.20
N SER A 81 -1.30 -10.38 10.17
CA SER A 81 -1.92 -9.90 11.43
C SER A 81 -1.04 -8.90 12.17
N ARG A 82 0.27 -9.12 12.23
CA ARG A 82 1.20 -8.14 12.84
C ARG A 82 1.21 -6.82 12.11
N MET A 83 1.18 -6.85 10.77
CA MET A 83 1.14 -5.65 9.97
C MET A 83 -0.20 -4.90 10.09
N ASP A 84 -1.32 -5.62 10.18
CA ASP A 84 -2.66 -5.06 10.42
C ASP A 84 -2.75 -4.40 11.79
N GLU A 85 -2.14 -5.03 12.80
CA GLU A 85 -2.05 -4.51 14.17
C GLU A 85 -0.99 -3.39 14.32
N GLY A 86 -0.26 -3.04 13.26
CA GLY A 86 0.80 -2.02 13.31
C GLY A 86 1.97 -2.41 14.23
N ARG A 87 2.18 -3.70 14.47
CA ARG A 87 3.24 -4.19 15.36
C ARG A 87 4.58 -4.29 14.63
N PRO A 88 5.70 -4.14 15.34
CA PRO A 88 7.03 -4.45 14.79
C PRO A 88 7.09 -5.81 14.12
N LEU A 89 7.68 -5.86 12.92
CA LEU A 89 8.00 -7.12 12.24
C LEU A 89 9.06 -7.88 13.04
N THR A 90 8.97 -9.20 13.06
CA THR A 90 10.05 -10.07 13.49
C THR A 90 11.04 -10.34 12.35
N ILE A 91 12.20 -10.91 12.67
CA ILE A 91 13.18 -11.34 11.64
C ILE A 91 12.54 -12.35 10.68
N ASN A 92 11.70 -13.26 11.19
CA ASN A 92 11.02 -14.25 10.34
C ASN A 92 9.96 -13.57 9.45
N ASP A 93 9.29 -12.54 9.94
CA ASP A 93 8.30 -11.79 9.15
C ASP A 93 9.00 -11.08 7.98
N VAL A 94 10.16 -10.45 8.23
CA VAL A 94 10.97 -9.82 7.17
C VAL A 94 11.43 -10.83 6.12
N ILE A 95 11.83 -12.04 6.56
CA ILE A 95 12.17 -13.14 5.65
C ILE A 95 10.96 -13.54 4.82
N GLN A 96 9.79 -13.78 5.44
CA GLN A 96 8.58 -14.19 4.73
C GLN A 96 8.11 -13.16 3.73
N LEU A 97 8.17 -11.86 4.08
CA LEU A 97 7.85 -10.76 3.17
C LEU A 97 8.78 -10.77 1.96
N SER A 98 10.09 -10.89 2.18
CA SER A 98 11.07 -10.96 1.08
C SER A 98 10.87 -12.19 0.21
N GLU A 99 10.62 -13.36 0.82
CA GLU A 99 10.38 -14.62 0.12
C GLU A 99 9.07 -14.64 -0.68
N GLY A 100 8.08 -13.82 -0.31
CA GLY A 100 6.87 -13.64 -1.11
C GLY A 100 6.96 -12.48 -2.10
N GLY A 101 8.15 -11.91 -2.30
CA GLY A 101 8.42 -10.92 -3.35
C GLY A 101 8.09 -9.49 -2.97
N VAL A 102 7.84 -9.21 -1.69
CA VAL A 102 7.55 -7.86 -1.21
C VAL A 102 8.78 -6.98 -1.37
N SER A 103 8.57 -5.77 -1.90
CA SER A 103 9.68 -4.87 -2.21
C SER A 103 10.45 -4.42 -0.98
N ASP A 104 11.75 -4.21 -1.12
CA ASP A 104 12.62 -3.67 -0.06
C ASP A 104 12.07 -2.36 0.53
N GLU A 105 11.57 -1.48 -0.32
CA GLU A 105 11.06 -0.16 0.09
C GLU A 105 9.81 -0.31 0.96
N THR A 106 8.93 -1.25 0.63
CA THR A 106 7.77 -1.59 1.46
C THR A 106 8.22 -2.08 2.84
N ILE A 107 9.11 -3.07 2.88
CA ILE A 107 9.54 -3.71 4.13
C ILE A 107 10.24 -2.66 5.01
N ILE A 108 11.14 -1.86 4.43
CA ILE A 108 11.86 -0.79 5.13
C ILE A 108 10.90 0.32 5.57
N GLY A 109 9.96 0.73 4.72
CA GLY A 109 8.96 1.75 5.05
C GLY A 109 8.12 1.36 6.27
N TYR A 110 7.68 0.10 6.32
CA TYR A 110 6.95 -0.43 7.47
C TYR A 110 7.82 -0.48 8.74
N MET A 111 9.07 -0.96 8.65
CA MET A 111 10.00 -0.96 9.78
C MET A 111 10.30 0.46 10.28
N ARG A 112 10.41 1.44 9.37
CA ARG A 112 10.60 2.86 9.71
C ARG A 112 9.40 3.43 10.46
N GLN A 113 8.19 3.10 10.02
CA GLN A 113 6.96 3.59 10.63
C GLN A 113 6.76 3.02 12.04
N THR A 114 7.01 1.72 12.22
CA THR A 114 6.90 1.08 13.54
C THR A 114 8.01 1.50 14.51
N GLY A 115 9.10 2.11 14.00
CA GLY A 115 10.21 2.61 14.80
C GLY A 115 10.97 1.50 15.54
N ALA A 116 10.77 0.25 15.15
CA ALA A 116 11.37 -0.90 15.80
C ALA A 116 12.91 -0.87 15.69
N ARG A 117 13.58 -1.38 16.73
CA ARG A 117 15.04 -1.49 16.80
C ARG A 117 15.43 -2.95 16.72
N TYR A 118 16.32 -3.28 15.78
CA TYR A 118 16.68 -4.66 15.48
C TYR A 118 18.11 -4.95 15.89
N LYS A 119 18.29 -5.84 16.87
CA LYS A 119 19.62 -6.33 17.25
C LYS A 119 19.94 -7.60 16.48
N LEU A 120 20.58 -7.45 15.32
CA LEU A 120 21.01 -8.56 14.48
C LEU A 120 22.38 -9.08 14.90
N ASN A 121 22.53 -10.40 14.96
CA ASN A 121 23.81 -11.08 15.05
C ASN A 121 24.22 -11.70 13.70
N GLN A 122 25.48 -12.14 13.61
CA GLN A 122 26.05 -12.72 12.38
C GLN A 122 25.27 -13.94 11.85
N SER A 123 24.69 -14.77 12.74
CA SER A 123 23.89 -15.93 12.33
C SER A 123 22.58 -15.49 11.69
N GLN A 124 21.92 -14.48 12.27
CA GLN A 124 20.68 -13.92 11.74
C GLN A 124 20.89 -13.22 10.41
N ILE A 125 21.97 -12.45 10.27
CA ILE A 125 22.33 -11.81 8.99
C ILE A 125 22.47 -12.85 7.89
N ARG A 126 23.23 -13.94 8.13
CA ARG A 126 23.36 -15.03 7.15
C ARG A 126 22.05 -15.73 6.87
N LYS A 127 21.21 -15.96 7.89
CA LYS A 127 19.87 -16.55 7.68
C LYS A 127 19.04 -15.70 6.72
N MET A 128 19.05 -14.38 6.91
CA MET A 128 18.33 -13.44 6.05
C MET A 128 18.89 -13.43 4.62
N GLN A 129 20.22 -13.39 4.47
CA GLN A 129 20.87 -13.45 3.15
C GLN A 129 20.56 -14.75 2.40
N ASN A 130 20.63 -15.88 3.09
CA ASN A 130 20.34 -17.20 2.50
C ASN A 130 18.87 -17.34 2.11
N ALA A 131 17.96 -16.66 2.81
CA ALA A 131 16.54 -16.62 2.48
C ALA A 131 16.20 -15.59 1.38
N GLY A 132 17.20 -14.94 0.78
CA GLY A 132 17.02 -13.98 -0.31
C GLY A 132 16.60 -12.58 0.13
N VAL A 133 16.70 -12.25 1.43
CA VAL A 133 16.49 -10.87 1.89
C VAL A 133 17.61 -9.99 1.36
N SER A 134 17.25 -8.86 0.76
CA SER A 134 18.22 -7.94 0.17
C SER A 134 19.15 -7.32 1.22
N GLN A 135 20.35 -6.92 0.77
CA GLN A 135 21.31 -6.20 1.61
C GLN A 135 20.76 -4.83 2.05
N ARG A 136 19.87 -4.21 1.27
CA ARG A 136 19.24 -2.92 1.62
C ARG A 136 18.40 -3.06 2.90
N VAL A 137 17.58 -4.10 2.97
CA VAL A 137 16.74 -4.40 4.14
C VAL A 137 17.59 -4.79 5.34
N ILE A 138 18.60 -5.65 5.14
CA ILE A 138 19.51 -6.09 6.21
C ILE A 138 20.29 -4.90 6.79
N ASN A 139 20.87 -4.06 5.94
CA ASN A 139 21.62 -2.88 6.39
C ASN A 139 20.73 -1.93 7.19
N TYR A 140 19.50 -1.69 6.74
CA TYR A 140 18.55 -0.89 7.50
C TYR A 140 18.27 -1.45 8.91
N MET A 141 18.15 -2.78 9.03
CA MET A 141 17.97 -3.42 10.34
C MET A 141 19.23 -3.31 11.22
N ILE A 142 20.43 -3.36 10.62
CA ILE A 142 21.70 -3.14 11.34
C ILE A 142 21.78 -1.69 11.84
N ASP A 143 21.48 -0.72 10.99
CA ASP A 143 21.56 0.72 11.31
C ASP A 143 20.58 1.11 12.42
N THR A 144 19.41 0.46 12.46
CA THR A 144 18.41 0.64 13.53
C THR A 144 18.75 -0.15 14.80
N GLY A 145 19.85 -0.88 14.86
CA GLY A 145 20.26 -1.63 16.06
C GLY A 145 21.02 -0.80 17.11
N TYR A 146 21.44 0.42 16.74
CA TYR A 146 22.33 1.29 17.50
C TYR A 146 21.67 2.60 17.96
#